data_AF-A0A6C0HKI5-F1
#
_entry.id   AF-A0A6C0HKI5-F1
#
_cell.length_a   1.000
_cell.length_b   1.000
_cell.length_c   1.000
_cell.angle_alpha   90.00
_cell.angle_beta   90.00
_cell.angle_gamma   90.00
#
_symmetry.space_group_name_H-M   'P 1'
#
loop_
_entity.id
_entity.type
_entity.pdbx_description
1 polymer ?
#
loop_
_entity_poly.entity_id
_entity_poly.type
_entity_poly.pdbx_seq_one_letter_code
_entity_poly.pdbx_strand_id
1 'polypeptide(L)'
;MPTWFPWMLVGGLVFIVLSFIGSKYKDKEYKNIQYAQDFISGSILIALTGVLVPDLFPQFELPASLGTFGPMGSDDIDIQVGPPRLAGK
;
A
#
# COMPACT_ATOMS: atom_id res chain seq x y z
N MET A 1 2.44 -7.81 4.21
CA MET A 1 3.26 -7.04 3.24
C MET A 1 3.97 -5.94 4.02
N PRO A 2 5.23 -5.58 3.74
CA PRO A 2 5.89 -4.49 4.45
C PRO A 2 5.07 -3.19 4.35
N THR A 3 4.96 -2.44 5.44
CA THR A 3 4.11 -1.24 5.52
C THR A 3 4.46 -0.19 4.48
N TRP A 4 5.74 -0.09 4.10
CA TRP A 4 6.27 0.81 3.07
C TRP A 4 6.00 0.38 1.62
N PHE A 5 5.59 -0.87 1.38
CA PHE A 5 5.43 -1.40 0.02
C PHE A 5 4.32 -0.69 -0.80
N PRO A 6 3.11 -0.45 -0.25
CA PRO A 6 2.09 0.35 -0.93
C PRO A 6 2.56 1.79 -1.21
N TRP A 7 3.36 2.35 -0.31
CA TRP A 7 3.89 3.70 -0.44
C TRP A 7 4.92 3.84 -1.55
N MET A 8 5.58 2.76 -1.99
CA MET A 8 6.44 2.80 -3.19
C MET A 8 5.63 3.15 -4.44
N LEU A 9 4.43 2.58 -4.59
CA LEU A 9 3.54 2.91 -5.71
C LEU A 9 3.08 4.36 -5.64
N VAL A 10 2.62 4.81 -4.46
CA VAL A 10 2.17 6.19 -4.26
C VAL A 10 3.30 7.18 -4.51
N GLY A 11 4.47 6.96 -3.90
CA GLY A 11 5.61 7.84 -4.02
C GLY A 11 6.25 7.84 -5.41
N GLY A 12 6.31 6.68 -6.07
CA GLY A 12 6.74 6.59 -7.47
C GLY A 12 5.80 7.36 -8.40
N LEU A 13 4.49 7.27 -8.20
CA LEU A 13 3.49 7.99 -8.99
C LEU A 13 3.58 9.51 -8.76
N VAL A 14 3.77 9.94 -7.51
CA VAL A 14 4.05 11.35 -7.17
C VAL A 14 5.33 11.84 -7.85
N PHE A 15 6.39 11.04 -7.87
CA PHE A 15 7.64 11.37 -8.57
C PHE A 15 7.44 11.56 -10.07
N ILE A 16 6.67 10.69 -10.74
CA ILE A 16 6.31 10.87 -12.15
C ILE A 16 5.58 12.20 -12.36
N VAL A 17 4.59 12.51 -11.51
CA VAL A 17 3.80 13.75 -11.64
C VAL A 17 4.67 14.99 -11.45
N LEU A 18 5.54 14.99 -10.44
CA LEU A 18 6.52 16.06 -10.21
C LEU A 18 7.49 16.21 -11.40
N SER A 19 7.99 15.11 -11.93
CA SER A 19 8.84 15.11 -13.12
C SER A 19 8.13 15.59 -14.38
N PHE A 20 6.84 15.26 -14.54
CA PHE A 20 5.99 15.76 -15.63
C PHE A 20 5.72 17.27 -15.50
N ILE A 21 5.50 17.77 -14.30
CA ILE A 21 5.37 19.20 -14.05
C ILE A 21 6.72 19.88 -14.31
N GLY A 22 7.83 19.30 -13.85
CA GLY A 22 9.18 19.80 -14.10
C GLY A 22 9.56 19.82 -15.58
N SER A 23 9.12 18.84 -16.37
CA SER A 23 9.37 18.79 -17.81
C SER A 23 8.72 19.95 -18.55
N LYS A 24 7.49 20.31 -18.15
CA LYS A 24 6.73 21.45 -18.66
C LYS A 24 7.42 22.80 -18.46
N TYR A 25 8.24 22.97 -17.41
CA TYR A 25 8.94 24.23 -17.13
C TYR A 25 10.35 24.30 -17.73
N LYS A 26 10.91 23.18 -18.20
CA LYS A 26 12.32 23.11 -18.64
C LYS A 26 12.49 23.11 -20.15
N ASP A 27 11.42 23.23 -20.94
CA ASP A 27 11.39 23.13 -22.41
C ASP A 27 12.24 21.96 -22.96
N LYS A 28 12.36 20.90 -22.16
CA LYS A 28 13.08 19.67 -22.53
C LYS A 28 12.05 18.62 -22.89
N GLU A 29 12.15 18.09 -24.10
CA GLU A 29 11.39 16.91 -24.49
C GLU A 29 11.73 15.75 -23.55
N TYR A 30 10.80 15.44 -22.66
CA TYR A 30 10.92 14.28 -21.78
C TYR A 30 10.59 13.02 -22.57
N LYS A 31 11.58 12.14 -22.69
CA LYS A 31 11.40 10.82 -23.31
C LYS A 31 10.67 9.88 -22.35
N ASN A 32 9.87 8.97 -22.88
CA ASN A 32 9.16 7.95 -22.10
C ASN A 32 10.06 7.16 -21.13
N ILE A 33 11.32 6.96 -21.50
CA ILE A 33 12.33 6.28 -20.67
C ILE A 33 12.70 7.07 -19.40
N GLN A 34 12.66 8.41 -19.43
CA GLN A 34 12.93 9.24 -18.26
C GLN A 34 11.80 9.15 -17.24
N TYR A 35 10.53 9.06 -17.68
CA TYR A 35 9.42 8.83 -16.74
C TYR A 35 9.53 7.49 -16.02
N ALA A 36 9.96 6.43 -16.71
CA ALA A 36 10.21 5.14 -16.08
C ALA A 36 11.38 5.21 -15.08
N GLN A 37 12.44 5.95 -15.41
CA GLN A 37 13.57 6.17 -14.51
C GLN A 37 13.18 6.99 -13.27
N ASP A 38 12.36 8.01 -13.43
CA ASP A 38 11.87 8.86 -12.34
C ASP A 38 10.94 8.07 -11.41
N PHE A 39 10.13 7.16 -11.97
CA PHE A 39 9.34 6.22 -11.19
C PHE A 39 10.21 5.26 -10.36
N ILE A 40 11.21 4.62 -11.00
CA ILE A 40 12.10 3.65 -10.34
C ILE A 40 12.91 4.35 -9.25
N SER A 41 13.47 5.53 -9.53
CA SER A 41 14.24 6.30 -8.55
C SER A 41 13.38 6.77 -7.37
N GLY A 42 12.16 7.26 -7.63
CA GLY A 42 11.20 7.59 -6.57
C GLY A 42 10.80 6.39 -5.72
N SER A 43 10.59 5.22 -6.35
CA SER A 43 10.23 3.98 -5.65
C SER A 43 11.36 3.48 -4.74
N ILE A 44 12.60 3.53 -5.22
CA ILE A 44 13.80 3.15 -4.44
C ILE A 44 13.99 4.09 -3.24
N LEU A 45 13.79 5.39 -3.44
CA LEU A 45 13.88 6.39 -2.37
C LEU A 45 12.89 6.04 -1.25
N ILE A 46 11.63 5.79 -1.59
CA ILE A 46 10.60 5.42 -0.60
C ILE A 46 10.91 4.09 0.08
N ALA A 47 11.41 3.09 -0.66
CA ALA A 47 11.81 1.81 -0.07
C ALA A 47 12.92 1.99 0.97
N LEU A 48 13.96 2.76 0.64
CA LEU A 48 15.06 3.06 1.54
C LEU A 48 14.59 3.86 2.76
N THR A 49 13.73 4.86 2.56
CA THR A 49 13.11 5.59 3.67
C THR A 49 12.26 4.69 4.55
N GLY A 50 11.54 3.73 3.98
CA GLY A 50 10.72 2.78 4.74
C GLY A 50 11.52 1.76 5.54
N VAL A 51 12.74 1.45 5.09
CA VAL A 51 13.69 0.62 5.85
C VAL A 51 14.40 1.42 6.94
N LEU A 52 14.80 2.67 6.63
CA LEU A 52 15.58 3.51 7.55
C LEU A 52 14.70 4.15 8.64
N VAL A 53 13.46 4.51 8.30
CA VAL A 53 12.47 5.14 9.18
C VAL A 53 11.14 4.41 9.04
N PRO A 54 10.98 3.24 9.68
CA PRO A 54 9.78 2.40 9.52
C PRO A 54 8.49 3.05 10.03
N ASP A 55 8.59 4.01 10.97
CA ASP A 55 7.44 4.74 11.54
C ASP A 55 6.96 5.91 10.66
N LEU A 56 7.67 6.25 9.58
CA LEU A 56 7.29 7.38 8.72
C LEU A 56 5.99 7.11 7.96
N PHE A 57 5.69 5.84 7.70
CA PHE A 57 4.61 5.43 6.82
C PHE A 57 3.42 4.90 7.63
N PRO A 58 2.21 5.46 7.44
CA PRO A 58 1.01 4.93 8.03
C PRO A 58 0.80 3.47 7.61
N GLN A 59 0.31 2.65 8.55
CA GLN A 59 -0.06 1.28 8.26
C GLN A 59 -1.36 1.28 7.45
N PHE A 60 -1.31 0.69 6.25
CA PHE A 60 -2.53 0.42 5.48
C PHE A 60 -3.22 -0.81 6.09
N GLU A 61 -4.21 -0.56 6.94
CA GLU A 61 -5.18 -1.59 7.31
C GLU A 61 -6.15 -1.76 6.14
N LEU A 62 -5.92 -2.77 5.30
CA LEU A 62 -6.90 -3.15 4.29
C LEU A 62 -8.17 -3.56 5.05
N PRO A 63 -9.34 -2.93 4.79
CA PRO A 63 -10.58 -3.42 5.36
C PRO A 63 -10.76 -4.86 4.88
N ALA A 64 -11.05 -5.77 5.81
CA ALA A 64 -11.24 -7.20 5.57
C ALA A 64 -12.35 -7.52 4.52
N SER A 65 -13.07 -6.51 4.04
CA SER A 65 -14.12 -6.61 3.04
C SER A 65 -13.64 -6.74 1.59
N LEU A 66 -12.34 -6.63 1.30
CA LEU A 66 -11.80 -6.84 -0.05
C LEU A 66 -11.37 -8.31 -0.31
N GLY A 67 -12.05 -9.25 0.35
CA GLY A 67 -11.90 -10.70 0.15
C GLY A 67 -13.05 -11.35 -0.64
N THR A 68 -14.05 -10.57 -1.11
CA THR A 68 -15.30 -11.10 -1.69
C THR A 68 -15.19 -11.38 -3.20
N PHE A 69 -14.20 -12.18 -3.61
CA PHE A 69 -14.22 -12.92 -4.88
C PHE A 69 -13.88 -14.40 -4.60
N GLY A 70 -14.86 -15.16 -4.09
CA GLY A 70 -14.78 -16.61 -3.86
C GLY A 70 -15.84 -17.10 -2.86
N PRO A 71 -16.45 -18.28 -3.03
CA PRO A 71 -17.90 -18.46 -2.88
C PRO A 71 -18.37 -18.82 -1.46
N MET A 72 -19.54 -18.27 -1.12
CA MET A 72 -20.65 -18.92 -0.42
C MET A 72 -20.33 -19.74 0.84
N GLY A 73 -20.56 -19.10 2.00
CA GLY A 73 -21.01 -19.78 3.21
C GLY A 73 -19.93 -20.01 4.27
N SER A 74 -19.91 -19.14 5.27
CA SER A 74 -19.65 -19.55 6.64
C SER A 74 -20.21 -18.50 7.57
N ASP A 75 -21.47 -18.69 7.95
CA ASP A 75 -22.00 -18.11 9.18
C ASP A 75 -21.04 -18.42 10.34
N ASP A 76 -20.77 -17.39 11.13
CA ASP A 76 -20.42 -17.41 12.54
C ASP A 76 -20.25 -18.80 13.18
N ILE A 77 -19.00 -19.26 13.31
CA ILE A 77 -18.65 -20.26 14.33
C ILE A 77 -17.54 -19.68 15.20
N ASP A 78 -17.95 -18.85 16.15
CA ASP A 78 -17.18 -18.58 17.35
C ASP A 78 -17.01 -19.90 18.12
N ILE A 79 -15.87 -20.56 17.94
CA ILE A 79 -15.51 -21.77 18.69
C ILE A 79 -15.17 -21.35 20.13
N GLN A 80 -16.16 -21.44 21.01
CA GLN A 80 -16.04 -21.24 22.45
C GLN A 80 -15.28 -22.41 23.12
N VAL A 81 -13.99 -22.22 23.43
CA VAL A 81 -13.14 -23.19 24.16
C VAL A 81 -13.07 -22.92 25.67
N GLY A 82 -14.24 -22.84 26.31
CA GLY A 82 -14.35 -22.73 27.77
C GLY A 82 -15.52 -23.56 28.29
N PRO A 83 -15.47 -24.09 29.53
CA PRO A 83 -16.54 -24.93 30.04
C PRO A 83 -17.88 -24.18 30.00
N PRO A 84 -18.96 -24.82 29.48
CA PRO A 84 -20.23 -24.15 29.24
C PRO A 84 -20.77 -23.55 30.54
N ARG A 85 -21.01 -22.23 30.54
CA ARG A 85 -21.83 -21.64 31.59
C ARG A 85 -23.27 -22.06 31.34
N LEU A 86 -23.80 -22.89 32.23
CA LEU A 86 -25.22 -23.20 32.32
C LEU A 86 -25.99 -21.89 32.57
N ALA A 87 -26.41 -21.23 31.50
CA ALA A 87 -27.42 -20.19 31.56
C ALA A 87 -28.76 -20.89 31.81
N GLY A 88 -29.19 -20.89 33.07
CA GLY A 88 -30.39 -21.57 33.52
C GLY A 88 -31.03 -20.87 34.71
N LYS A 89 -31.87 -19.88 34.37
CA LYS A 89 -32.89 -19.17 35.17
C LYS A 89 -32.45 -17.95 35.99
#